data_AF-A0A1I2HYL7-F1
#
_entry.id   AF-A0A1I2HYL7-F1
#
_cell.length_a   1.000
_cell.length_b   1.000
_cell.length_c   1.000
_cell.angle_alpha   90.00
_cell.angle_beta   90.00
_cell.angle_gamma   90.00
#
_symmetry.space_group_name_H-M   'P 1'
#
loop_
_entity.id
_entity.type
_entity.pdbx_description
1 polymer ?
#
loop_
_entity_poly.entity_id
_entity_poly.type
_entity_poly.pdbx_seq_one_letter_code
_entity_poly.pdbx_strand_id
1 'polypeptide(L)'
;MSLSRLLNLSAARWSAALSFVLVATTSGPARADAVSEPPSCPEGTSPNGCHGGEYCEPNECVDTCPSGKVCMEVERCAGTVTCGGGWTSTGGDFSVDNVLGPCGEGGACAVGTCKSFKLCVSDTTGATSTGEGSDTSQGSESDSASGGTPPKKEGCEGCRTSDDAAPALLALGVLGLAIRRRSRRRG
;
A
#
# COMPACT_ATOMS: atom_id res chain seq x y z
N MET A 1 -23.44 48.28 -44.41
CA MET A 1 -22.95 47.41 -43.30
C MET A 1 -22.99 45.97 -43.78
N SER A 2 -21.84 45.32 -43.92
CA SER A 2 -21.71 44.05 -44.65
C SER A 2 -22.03 42.84 -43.77
N LEU A 3 -23.00 42.02 -44.19
CA LEU A 3 -23.46 40.78 -43.53
C LEU A 3 -22.33 39.78 -43.22
N SER A 4 -21.22 39.83 -43.96
CA SER A 4 -20.04 38.98 -43.76
C SER A 4 -19.24 39.29 -42.47
N ARG A 5 -19.49 40.42 -41.81
CA ARG A 5 -18.86 40.73 -40.50
C ARG A 5 -19.58 40.10 -39.31
N LEU A 6 -20.87 39.79 -39.41
CA LEU A 6 -21.65 39.20 -38.32
C LEU A 6 -21.39 37.69 -38.16
N LEU A 7 -21.11 36.98 -39.26
CA LEU A 7 -20.82 35.53 -39.25
C LEU A 7 -19.43 35.17 -38.69
N ASN A 8 -18.46 36.09 -38.72
CA ASN A 8 -17.10 35.83 -38.21
C ASN A 8 -16.97 36.00 -36.68
N LEU A 9 -17.95 36.65 -36.04
CA LEU A 9 -17.95 36.85 -34.58
C LEU A 9 -18.55 35.67 -33.81
N SER A 10 -19.31 34.79 -34.47
CA SER A 10 -19.86 33.58 -33.85
C SER A 10 -18.83 32.46 -33.78
N ALA A 11 -18.10 32.15 -34.86
CA ALA A 11 -17.17 31.02 -34.90
C ALA A 11 -16.08 31.07 -33.80
N ALA A 12 -15.52 32.26 -33.52
CA ALA A 12 -14.44 32.41 -32.54
C ALA A 12 -14.88 32.22 -31.07
N ARG A 13 -16.17 32.44 -30.75
CA ARG A 13 -16.70 32.27 -29.38
C ARG A 13 -17.02 30.81 -29.08
N TRP A 14 -17.34 30.03 -30.11
CA TRP A 14 -17.64 28.60 -29.97
C TRP A 14 -16.37 27.77 -29.78
N SER A 15 -15.25 28.13 -30.42
CA SER A 15 -13.98 27.41 -30.25
C SER A 15 -13.43 27.47 -28.83
N ALA A 16 -13.55 28.61 -28.13
CA ALA A 16 -13.05 28.74 -26.76
C ALA A 16 -13.90 27.95 -25.73
N ALA A 17 -15.22 27.86 -25.95
CA ALA A 17 -16.10 27.08 -25.09
C ALA A 17 -15.87 25.57 -25.25
N LEU A 18 -15.59 25.10 -26.47
CA LEU A 18 -15.34 23.69 -26.75
C LEU A 18 -14.03 23.20 -26.10
N SER A 19 -12.98 24.03 -26.09
CA SER A 19 -11.71 23.68 -25.45
C SER A 19 -11.81 23.58 -23.92
N PHE A 20 -12.67 24.37 -23.29
CA PHE A 20 -12.84 24.34 -21.83
C PHE A 20 -13.59 23.09 -21.35
N VAL A 21 -14.58 22.63 -22.14
CA VAL A 21 -15.35 21.42 -21.83
C VAL A 21 -14.49 20.15 -21.97
N LEU A 22 -13.57 20.10 -22.94
CA LEU A 22 -12.74 18.92 -23.18
C LEU A 22 -11.72 18.66 -22.05
N VAL A 23 -11.25 19.70 -21.36
CA VAL A 23 -10.30 19.60 -20.24
C VAL A 23 -10.99 19.18 -18.95
N ALA A 24 -12.26 19.58 -18.75
CA ALA A 24 -13.00 19.25 -17.53
C ALA A 24 -13.51 17.80 -17.48
N THR A 25 -13.60 17.09 -18.62
CA THR A 25 -14.12 15.72 -18.66
C THR A 25 -13.05 14.63 -18.50
N THR A 26 -11.75 14.98 -18.49
CA THR A 26 -10.66 13.98 -18.36
C THR A 26 -10.09 13.87 -16.95
N SER A 27 -10.57 14.66 -15.99
CA SER A 27 -10.25 14.50 -14.57
C SER A 27 -11.05 13.34 -13.97
N GLY A 28 -10.69 12.11 -14.34
CA GLY A 28 -11.07 10.95 -13.55
C GLY A 28 -10.51 11.06 -12.14
N PRO A 29 -11.13 10.41 -11.13
CA PRO A 29 -10.56 10.37 -9.80
C PRO A 29 -9.15 9.79 -9.89
N ALA A 30 -8.14 10.61 -9.60
CA ALA A 30 -6.79 10.13 -9.39
C ALA A 30 -6.87 9.20 -8.18
N ARG A 31 -6.91 7.88 -8.44
CA ARG A 31 -6.79 6.86 -7.40
C ARG A 31 -5.32 6.79 -6.99
N ALA A 32 -4.85 7.87 -6.36
CA ALA A 32 -3.46 8.00 -5.97
C ALA A 32 -3.11 7.17 -4.74
N ASP A 33 -4.09 6.59 -4.03
CA ASP A 33 -3.80 5.78 -2.85
C ASP A 33 -4.94 4.81 -2.53
N ALA A 34 -5.24 3.90 -3.45
CA ALA A 34 -6.01 2.72 -3.08
C ALA A 34 -5.01 1.71 -2.47
N VAL A 35 -4.78 1.82 -1.17
CA VAL A 35 -4.11 0.76 -0.40
C VAL A 35 -5.00 -0.48 -0.51
N SER A 36 -4.45 -1.56 -1.07
CA SER A 36 -5.15 -2.85 -1.10
C SER A 36 -5.50 -3.27 0.32
N GLU A 37 -6.58 -4.04 0.47
CA GLU A 37 -6.86 -4.64 1.76
C GLU A 37 -5.69 -5.59 2.10
N PRO A 38 -5.11 -5.50 3.31
CA PRO A 38 -3.94 -6.29 3.66
C PRO A 38 -4.23 -7.78 3.53
N PRO A 39 -3.22 -8.60 3.17
CA PRO A 39 -3.41 -10.03 3.00
C PRO A 39 -3.83 -10.69 4.32
N SER A 40 -4.69 -11.71 4.22
CA SER A 40 -5.00 -12.58 5.36
C SER A 40 -3.80 -13.47 5.66
N CYS A 41 -3.09 -13.17 6.75
CA CYS A 41 -1.84 -13.83 7.08
C CYS A 41 -2.00 -15.05 8.02
N PRO A 42 -1.18 -16.11 7.85
CA PRO A 42 -1.18 -17.26 8.75
C PRO A 42 -0.84 -16.89 10.20
N GLU A 43 -1.23 -17.74 11.14
CA GLU A 43 -0.90 -17.54 12.55
C GLU A 43 0.62 -17.47 12.77
N GLY A 44 1.03 -16.52 13.62
CA GLY A 44 2.43 -16.24 13.90
C GLY A 44 3.06 -15.26 12.91
N THR A 45 2.27 -14.67 12.01
CA THR A 45 2.74 -13.67 11.03
C THR A 45 1.87 -12.43 11.03
N SER A 46 2.35 -11.35 10.41
CA SER A 46 1.66 -10.06 10.32
C SER A 46 1.65 -9.56 8.87
N PRO A 47 0.58 -8.91 8.40
CA PRO A 47 0.57 -8.29 7.08
C PRO A 47 1.54 -7.12 7.04
N ASN A 48 2.43 -7.12 6.05
CA ASN A 48 3.38 -6.06 5.75
C ASN A 48 3.44 -5.83 4.23
N GLY A 49 4.15 -4.80 3.78
CA GLY A 49 4.27 -4.47 2.37
C GLY A 49 5.55 -3.71 2.05
N CYS A 50 6.03 -3.91 0.83
CA CYS A 50 7.13 -3.16 0.26
C CYS A 50 6.86 -2.90 -1.23
N HIS A 51 7.81 -2.29 -1.93
CA HIS A 51 7.67 -2.06 -3.38
C HIS A 51 7.52 -3.35 -4.21
N GLY A 52 7.91 -4.51 -3.65
CA GLY A 52 7.69 -5.83 -4.24
C GLY A 52 6.26 -6.38 -4.07
N GLY A 53 5.41 -5.69 -3.30
CA GLY A 53 4.05 -6.11 -2.98
C GLY A 53 3.81 -6.35 -1.49
N GLU A 54 2.59 -6.77 -1.17
CA GLU A 54 2.19 -7.17 0.17
C GLU A 54 2.65 -8.59 0.50
N TYR A 55 2.96 -8.85 1.76
CA TYR A 55 3.47 -10.14 2.23
C TYR A 55 3.14 -10.38 3.70
N CYS A 56 3.29 -11.63 4.13
CA CYS A 56 3.11 -12.04 5.52
C CYS A 56 4.46 -12.22 6.19
N GLU A 57 4.83 -11.25 7.02
CA GLU A 57 6.10 -11.21 7.73
C GLU A 57 6.06 -12.13 8.97
N PRO A 58 7.05 -13.00 9.18
CA PRO A 58 7.12 -13.84 10.37
C PRO A 58 7.30 -12.99 11.63
N ASN A 59 6.44 -13.19 12.65
CA ASN A 59 6.64 -12.60 13.97
C ASN A 59 7.62 -13.47 14.78
N GLU A 60 8.89 -13.41 14.39
CA GLU A 60 9.95 -14.21 14.99
C GLU A 60 10.16 -13.86 16.47
N CYS A 61 10.46 -14.89 17.26
CA CYS A 61 10.72 -14.77 18.68
C CYS A 61 11.97 -15.54 19.07
N VAL A 62 12.68 -15.04 20.09
CA VAL A 62 13.78 -15.77 20.70
C VAL A 62 13.23 -16.55 21.90
N ASP A 63 12.70 -15.86 22.92
CA ASP A 63 12.16 -16.53 24.13
C ASP A 63 10.88 -15.91 24.69
N THR A 64 10.50 -14.70 24.24
CA THR A 64 9.34 -13.97 24.78
C THR A 64 8.35 -13.64 23.67
N CYS A 65 7.07 -13.78 24.00
CA CYS A 65 5.96 -13.43 23.14
C CYS A 65 4.97 -12.54 23.88
N PRO A 66 4.12 -11.79 23.16
CA PRO A 66 3.00 -11.09 23.76
C PRO A 66 2.11 -12.03 24.58
N SER A 67 1.41 -11.51 25.58
CA SER A 67 0.54 -12.29 26.46
C SER A 67 -0.42 -13.20 25.68
N GLY A 68 -0.53 -14.46 26.11
CA GLY A 68 -1.38 -15.48 25.48
C GLY A 68 -0.75 -16.18 24.27
N LYS A 69 0.53 -15.92 23.98
CA LYS A 69 1.30 -16.62 22.93
C LYS A 69 2.55 -17.26 23.50
N VAL A 70 3.01 -18.33 22.86
CA VAL A 70 4.24 -19.05 23.20
C VAL A 70 5.20 -18.99 22.01
N CYS A 71 6.48 -18.89 22.32
CA CYS A 71 7.53 -18.91 21.32
C CYS A 71 7.85 -20.35 20.94
N MET A 72 7.40 -20.78 19.76
CA MET A 72 7.52 -22.16 19.31
C MET A 72 8.19 -22.26 17.95
N GLU A 73 8.97 -23.31 17.75
CA GLU A 73 9.44 -23.69 16.42
C GLU A 73 8.30 -24.33 15.64
N VAL A 74 7.97 -23.75 14.49
CA VAL A 74 6.89 -24.19 13.61
C VAL A 74 7.36 -24.21 12.17
N GLU A 75 6.96 -25.24 11.44
CA GLU A 75 7.26 -25.38 10.02
C GLU A 75 6.22 -24.65 9.15
N ARG A 76 6.70 -23.72 8.32
CA ARG A 76 5.87 -22.93 7.41
C ARG A 76 6.40 -22.98 5.99
N CYS A 77 5.49 -23.01 5.02
CA CYS A 77 5.82 -22.75 3.63
C CYS A 77 6.15 -21.28 3.45
N ALA A 78 7.37 -21.00 3.02
CA ALA A 78 7.85 -19.64 2.82
C ALA A 78 8.31 -19.43 1.36
N GLY A 79 7.87 -18.32 0.79
CA GLY A 79 8.43 -17.74 -0.43
C GLY A 79 9.36 -16.58 -0.09
N THR A 80 9.84 -15.90 -1.13
CA THR A 80 10.68 -14.70 -0.99
C THR A 80 10.03 -13.55 -1.75
N VAL A 81 9.96 -12.39 -1.12
CA VAL A 81 9.54 -11.13 -1.77
C VAL A 81 10.75 -10.23 -1.90
N THR A 82 11.03 -9.80 -3.13
CA THR A 82 12.10 -8.84 -3.40
C THR A 82 11.55 -7.44 -3.22
N CYS A 83 11.95 -6.81 -2.14
CA CYS A 83 11.67 -5.43 -1.84
C CYS A 83 12.74 -4.53 -2.48
N GLY A 84 12.35 -3.80 -3.51
CA GLY A 84 13.24 -2.95 -4.28
C GLY A 84 12.47 -1.81 -4.95
N GLY A 85 13.06 -0.62 -5.03
CA GLY A 85 12.34 0.56 -5.54
C GLY A 85 13.21 1.74 -5.96
N GLY A 86 14.53 1.61 -5.95
CA GLY A 86 15.46 2.60 -6.55
C GLY A 86 15.41 4.03 -5.98
N TRP A 87 14.74 4.27 -4.85
CA TRP A 87 14.54 5.63 -4.31
C TRP A 87 15.67 6.15 -3.42
N THR A 88 16.60 5.28 -2.99
CA THR A 88 17.80 5.74 -2.27
C THR A 88 18.95 5.89 -3.26
N SER A 89 19.79 6.91 -3.07
CA SER A 89 20.99 7.16 -3.89
C SER A 89 22.05 6.04 -3.81
N THR A 90 21.84 5.08 -2.91
CA THR A 90 22.62 3.85 -2.69
C THR A 90 21.77 2.58 -2.88
N GLY A 91 20.55 2.68 -3.41
CA GLY A 91 19.48 1.69 -3.34
C GLY A 91 19.78 0.34 -3.97
N GLY A 92 19.59 -0.71 -3.16
CA GLY A 92 19.66 -2.09 -3.57
C GLY A 92 18.37 -2.82 -3.25
N ASP A 93 18.09 -3.84 -4.05
CA ASP A 93 17.02 -4.78 -3.79
C ASP A 93 17.41 -5.62 -2.56
N PHE A 94 16.47 -5.77 -1.63
CA PHE A 94 16.59 -6.73 -0.54
C PHE A 94 15.47 -7.76 -0.64
N SER A 95 15.67 -8.92 -0.04
CA SER A 95 14.71 -10.01 -0.06
C SER A 95 14.24 -10.31 1.34
N VAL A 96 12.93 -10.47 1.51
CA VAL A 96 12.29 -10.83 2.78
C VAL A 96 11.55 -12.15 2.62
N ASP A 97 11.46 -12.91 3.71
CA ASP A 97 10.65 -14.12 3.74
C ASP A 97 9.16 -13.74 3.80
N ASN A 98 8.36 -14.46 2.99
CA ASN A 98 6.91 -14.32 2.94
C ASN A 98 6.28 -15.67 3.30
N VAL A 99 5.62 -15.73 4.45
CA VAL A 99 5.00 -16.96 4.94
C VAL A 99 3.65 -17.17 4.25
N LEU A 100 3.55 -18.27 3.51
CA LEU A 100 2.40 -18.61 2.66
C LEU A 100 1.39 -19.49 3.38
N GLY A 101 1.83 -20.29 4.37
CA GLY A 101 0.97 -21.22 5.09
C GLY A 101 1.74 -22.30 5.87
N PRO A 102 1.05 -23.27 6.47
CA PRO A 102 1.68 -24.42 7.12
C PRO A 102 2.33 -25.36 6.10
N CYS A 103 3.38 -26.07 6.50
CA CYS A 103 3.88 -27.19 5.71
C CYS A 103 2.90 -28.38 5.73
N GLY A 104 2.81 -29.08 4.62
CA GLY A 104 2.11 -30.35 4.50
C GLY A 104 2.96 -31.53 5.00
N GLU A 105 2.44 -32.74 4.84
CA GLU A 105 3.11 -33.98 5.24
C GLU A 105 4.50 -34.10 4.58
N GLY A 106 5.50 -34.51 5.38
CA GLY A 106 6.88 -34.63 4.91
C GLY A 106 7.55 -33.31 4.52
N GLY A 107 7.06 -32.17 5.02
CA GLY A 107 7.60 -30.84 4.70
C GLY A 107 7.22 -30.35 3.31
N ALA A 108 6.10 -30.84 2.74
CA ALA A 108 5.66 -30.45 1.41
C ALA A 108 5.02 -29.05 1.39
N CYS A 109 5.23 -28.30 0.32
CA CYS A 109 4.60 -26.99 0.10
C CYS A 109 3.95 -26.92 -1.28
N ALA A 110 2.74 -26.38 -1.35
CA ALA A 110 2.09 -26.09 -2.63
C ALA A 110 2.86 -25.01 -3.41
N VAL A 111 3.37 -24.01 -2.69
CA VAL A 111 4.21 -22.92 -3.20
C VAL A 111 5.30 -22.61 -2.15
N GLY A 112 6.51 -22.31 -2.61
CA GLY A 112 7.64 -21.98 -1.74
C GLY A 112 8.36 -23.22 -1.19
N THR A 113 9.11 -23.02 -0.10
CA THR A 113 9.90 -24.06 0.56
C THR A 113 9.48 -24.16 2.01
N CYS A 114 9.36 -25.38 2.54
CA CYS A 114 9.11 -25.59 3.95
C CYS A 114 10.36 -25.20 4.76
N LYS A 115 10.19 -24.27 5.70
CA LYS A 115 11.24 -23.78 6.59
C LYS A 115 10.74 -23.80 8.03
N SER A 116 11.65 -24.06 8.97
CA SER A 116 11.39 -23.87 10.41
C SER A 116 11.53 -22.40 10.78
N PHE A 117 10.55 -21.87 11.50
CA PHE A 117 10.57 -20.54 12.08
C PHE A 117 10.28 -20.63 13.58
N LYS A 118 10.93 -19.79 14.39
CA LYS A 118 10.58 -19.64 15.80
C LYS A 118 9.59 -18.49 15.94
N LEU A 119 8.28 -18.78 16.04
CA LEU A 119 7.20 -17.78 15.95
C LEU A 119 6.39 -17.69 17.24
N CYS A 120 5.83 -16.50 17.48
CA CYS A 120 4.79 -16.32 18.50
C CYS A 120 3.43 -16.81 18.00
N VAL A 121 3.05 -18.02 18.43
CA VAL A 121 1.75 -18.64 18.13
C VAL A 121 0.90 -18.76 19.40
N SER A 122 -0.42 -18.87 19.26
CA SER A 122 -1.30 -19.08 20.40
C SER A 122 -0.96 -20.40 21.07
N ASP A 123 -1.03 -20.43 22.40
CA ASP A 123 -0.82 -21.65 23.19
C ASP A 123 -1.98 -22.62 22.94
N THR A 124 -1.92 -23.30 21.80
CA THR A 124 -2.86 -24.37 21.48
C THR A 124 -2.22 -25.63 22.01
N THR A 125 -2.46 -25.92 23.28
CA THR A 125 -2.08 -27.16 23.95
C THR A 125 -2.51 -28.34 23.06
N GLY A 126 -1.61 -28.85 22.20
CA GLY A 126 -1.97 -29.81 21.15
C GLY A 126 -1.22 -29.72 19.82
N ALA A 127 -0.26 -28.81 19.63
CA ALA A 127 0.74 -29.02 18.59
C ALA A 127 1.63 -30.20 19.01
N THR A 128 1.35 -31.37 18.45
CA THR A 128 2.06 -32.63 18.67
C THR A 128 3.55 -32.47 18.37
N SER A 129 4.32 -32.12 19.40
CA SER A 129 5.75 -32.34 19.42
C SER A 129 5.97 -33.84 19.45
N THR A 130 6.39 -34.43 18.33
CA THR A 130 7.08 -35.73 18.35
C THR A 130 8.43 -35.50 19.02
N GLY A 131 8.42 -35.47 20.35
CA GLY A 131 9.59 -35.35 21.20
C GLY A 131 9.26 -35.99 22.54
N GLU A 132 9.72 -37.23 22.71
CA GLU A 132 9.65 -37.98 23.96
C GLU A 132 10.24 -37.17 25.11
N GLY A 133 9.39 -36.81 26.07
CA GLY A 133 9.77 -36.12 27.30
C GLY A 133 8.63 -36.12 28.30
N SER A 134 8.71 -37.04 29.26
CA SER A 134 7.84 -37.15 30.43
C SER A 134 7.79 -35.84 31.24
N ASP A 135 6.58 -35.40 31.64
CA ASP A 135 6.12 -35.37 33.03
C ASP A 135 4.89 -34.44 33.24
N THR A 136 3.78 -35.09 33.62
CA THR A 136 2.73 -34.73 34.59
C THR A 136 2.52 -33.27 35.05
N SER A 137 1.31 -32.72 34.77
CA SER A 137 0.33 -32.22 35.76
C SER A 137 -0.32 -30.85 35.51
N GLN A 138 -1.65 -30.88 35.62
CA GLN A 138 -2.57 -29.91 36.23
C GLN A 138 -2.96 -28.64 35.46
N GLY A 139 -4.28 -28.55 35.25
CA GLY A 139 -4.94 -27.46 34.55
C GLY A 139 -5.20 -26.23 35.42
N SER A 140 -5.71 -25.20 34.76
CA SER A 140 -6.59 -24.18 35.32
C SER A 140 -7.32 -23.50 34.18
N GLU A 141 -8.63 -23.50 34.28
CA GLU A 141 -9.56 -22.75 33.45
C GLU A 141 -9.39 -21.26 33.78
N SER A 142 -9.36 -20.39 32.76
CA SER A 142 -9.50 -18.96 32.97
C SER A 142 -10.09 -18.31 31.72
N ASP A 143 -11.39 -18.04 31.79
CA ASP A 143 -12.10 -17.12 30.93
C ASP A 143 -11.44 -15.74 30.96
N SER A 144 -11.12 -15.18 29.80
CA SER A 144 -10.85 -13.74 29.65
C SER A 144 -11.11 -13.30 28.21
N ALA A 145 -12.35 -12.90 27.97
CA ALA A 145 -12.71 -12.02 26.87
C ALA A 145 -11.98 -10.67 27.05
N SER A 146 -11.10 -10.32 26.10
CA SER A 146 -10.56 -8.97 26.04
C SER A 146 -10.54 -8.49 24.59
N GLY A 147 -11.61 -7.77 24.24
CA GLY A 147 -11.73 -7.00 23.01
C GLY A 147 -10.76 -5.82 23.05
N GLY A 148 -9.52 -6.05 22.62
CA GLY A 148 -8.55 -5.01 22.34
C GLY A 148 -8.86 -4.37 20.99
N THR A 149 -9.29 -3.10 21.01
CA THR A 149 -9.37 -2.29 19.79
C THR A 149 -7.95 -2.20 19.20
N PRO A 150 -7.73 -2.56 17.92
CA PRO A 150 -6.40 -2.52 17.33
C PRO A 150 -5.85 -1.09 17.40
N PRO A 151 -4.54 -0.91 17.67
CA PRO A 151 -3.92 0.40 17.65
C PRO A 151 -4.12 1.01 16.27
N LYS A 152 -4.72 2.20 16.24
CA LYS A 152 -4.78 3.01 15.03
C LYS A 152 -3.35 3.25 14.59
N LYS A 153 -2.91 2.61 13.49
CA LYS A 153 -1.66 2.96 12.83
C LYS A 153 -1.79 4.44 12.44
N GLU A 154 -1.02 5.29 13.10
CA GLU A 154 -0.88 6.69 12.75
C GLU A 154 -0.46 6.74 11.27
N GLY A 155 -1.35 7.27 10.44
CA GLY A 155 -1.09 7.41 9.01
C GLY A 155 0.17 8.23 8.79
N CYS A 156 0.90 7.92 7.71
CA CYS A 156 2.15 8.55 7.33
C CYS A 156 2.09 10.09 7.46
N GLU A 157 2.60 10.60 8.58
CA GLU A 157 2.76 12.02 8.87
C GLU A 157 3.96 12.54 8.06
N GLY A 158 3.77 12.65 6.74
CA GLY A 158 4.88 12.94 5.81
C GLY A 158 4.46 13.24 4.37
N CYS A 159 3.25 12.87 3.95
CA CYS A 159 2.72 13.26 2.65
C CYS A 159 2.22 14.73 2.68
N ARG A 160 3.14 15.68 2.90
CA ARG A 160 2.88 17.08 2.57
C ARG A 160 2.87 17.18 1.06
N THR A 161 1.69 17.22 0.46
CA THR A 161 1.53 17.75 -0.89
C THR A 161 1.98 19.21 -0.84
N SER A 162 3.10 19.52 -1.48
CA SER A 162 3.54 20.88 -1.69
C SER A 162 2.54 21.57 -2.62
N ASP A 163 1.45 22.08 -2.07
CA ASP A 163 0.40 22.85 -2.79
C ASP A 163 0.85 24.26 -3.22
N ASP A 164 2.16 24.53 -3.25
CA ASP A 164 2.75 25.84 -3.58
C ASP A 164 3.40 25.87 -4.98
N ALA A 165 2.72 25.36 -6.01
CA ALA A 165 3.17 25.53 -7.39
C ALA A 165 2.02 25.67 -8.41
N ALA A 166 0.95 26.39 -8.08
CA ALA A 166 -0.02 26.79 -9.09
C ALA A 166 -0.64 28.17 -8.80
N PRO A 167 0.10 29.26 -9.08
CA PRO A 167 -0.51 30.30 -9.92
C PRO A 167 0.48 30.98 -10.89
N ALA A 168 1.43 30.26 -11.51
CA ALA A 168 2.32 30.88 -12.51
C ALA A 168 1.79 30.78 -13.96
N LEU A 169 0.97 29.78 -14.29
CA LEU A 169 0.54 29.52 -15.68
C LEU A 169 -0.69 30.34 -16.13
N LEU A 170 -1.41 30.99 -15.21
CA LEU A 170 -2.52 31.89 -15.58
C LEU A 170 -2.06 33.29 -16.01
N ALA A 171 -0.83 33.70 -15.70
CA ALA A 171 -0.33 35.03 -16.04
C ALA A 171 0.07 35.19 -17.52
N LEU A 172 0.46 34.11 -18.21
CA LEU A 172 0.87 34.17 -19.63
C LEU A 172 -0.33 34.28 -20.59
N GLY A 173 -1.52 33.81 -20.20
CA GLY A 173 -2.73 33.89 -21.03
C GLY A 173 -3.26 35.33 -21.21
N VAL A 174 -3.04 36.20 -20.23
CA VAL A 174 -3.58 37.57 -20.26
C VAL A 174 -2.70 38.52 -21.10
N LEU A 175 -1.38 38.29 -21.15
CA LEU A 175 -0.45 39.15 -21.90
C LEU A 175 -0.64 39.01 -23.43
N GLY A 176 -0.94 37.80 -23.92
CA GLY A 176 -1.18 37.56 -25.35
C GLY A 176 -2.43 38.26 -25.90
N LEU A 177 -3.47 38.43 -25.08
CA LEU A 177 -4.71 39.12 -25.47
C LEU A 177 -4.55 40.65 -25.54
N ALA A 178 -3.63 41.24 -24.76
CA ALA A 178 -3.35 42.67 -24.79
C ALA A 178 -2.59 43.10 -26.06
N ILE A 179 -1.62 42.30 -26.51
CA ILE A 179 -0.81 42.62 -27.71
C ILE A 179 -1.67 42.59 -28.98
N ARG A 180 -2.61 41.64 -29.08
CA ARG A 180 -3.47 41.50 -30.27
C ARG A 180 -4.47 42.65 -30.43
N ARG A 181 -4.90 43.30 -29.34
CA ARG A 181 -5.79 44.49 -29.40
C ARG A 181 -5.08 45.74 -29.88
N ARG A 182 -3.76 45.89 -29.67
CA ARG A 182 -3.01 47.10 -30.08
C ARG A 182 -2.70 47.14 -31.57
N SER A 183 -2.51 45.98 -32.20
CA SER A 183 -2.26 45.86 -33.65
C SER A 183 -3.44 46.32 -34.52
N ARG A 184 -4.69 46.15 -34.06
CA ARG A 184 -5.89 46.52 -34.85
C ARG A 184 -6.28 48.01 -34.83
N ARG A 185 -5.60 48.86 -34.07
CA ARG A 185 -5.90 50.31 -34.01
C ARG A 185 -4.96 51.17 -34.86
N ARG A 186 -3.99 50.57 -35.57
CA ARG A 186 -2.97 51.30 -36.35
C ARG A 186 -3.00 51.01 -37.86
N GLY A 187 -4.03 50.33 -38.36
CA GLY A 187 -4.32 50.20 -39.79
C GLY A 187 -5.79 50.50 -40.01
#